data_AF-A0A188QQB7-F1
#
_entry.id   AF-A0A188QQB7-F1
#
_cell.length_a   1.000
_cell.length_b   1.000
_cell.length_c   1.000
_cell.angle_alpha   90.00
_cell.angle_beta   90.00
_cell.angle_gamma   90.00
#
_symmetry.space_group_name_H-M   'P 1'
#
loop_
_entity.id
_entity.type
_entity.pdbx_description
1 polymer ?
#
loop_
_entity_poly.entity_id
_entity_poly.type
_entity_poly.pdbx_seq_one_letter_code
_entity_poly.pdbx_strand_id
1 'polypeptide(L)'
;IISKNDKKEKANNNNSNGLPKGFCHAVQRSFIDYKNMILGTSVNIYEYIGKLQEDIKKIIEQERTKTKEKRVGSGAENVNAWWKGIEGEMWGAVKCGITKINKKQKKNGTYTGNECGIFPQ
;
A
#
# COMPACT_ATOMS: atom_id res chain seq x y z
N ILE A 1 -41.56 -32.85 -18.00
CA ILE A 1 -41.23 -31.69 -17.15
C ILE A 1 -39.87 -31.96 -16.53
N ILE A 2 -38.79 -31.44 -17.12
CA ILE A 2 -37.44 -31.56 -16.55
C ILE A 2 -37.22 -30.31 -15.71
N SER A 3 -37.30 -30.47 -14.38
CA SER A 3 -37.07 -29.40 -13.41
C SER A 3 -35.60 -28.98 -13.45
N LYS A 4 -35.31 -27.82 -14.04
CA LYS A 4 -34.00 -27.17 -13.93
C LYS A 4 -33.86 -26.56 -12.55
N ASN A 5 -33.39 -27.35 -11.59
CA ASN A 5 -32.81 -26.83 -10.36
C ASN A 5 -31.34 -26.43 -10.61
N ASP A 6 -31.13 -25.43 -11.47
CA ASP A 6 -29.84 -24.75 -11.59
C ASP A 6 -29.67 -23.80 -10.40
N LYS A 7 -29.49 -24.35 -9.19
CA LYS A 7 -28.83 -23.60 -8.11
C LYS A 7 -27.37 -23.45 -8.51
N LYS A 8 -27.09 -22.43 -9.34
CA LYS A 8 -25.76 -21.86 -9.52
C LYS A 8 -25.31 -21.37 -8.14
N GLU A 9 -24.61 -22.24 -7.42
CA GLU A 9 -23.84 -21.87 -6.26
C GLU A 9 -22.81 -20.85 -6.77
N LYS A 10 -23.06 -19.55 -6.53
CA LYS A 10 -22.09 -18.51 -6.84
C LYS A 10 -20.88 -18.81 -5.98
N ALA A 11 -19.84 -19.40 -6.57
CA ALA A 11 -18.55 -19.57 -5.94
C ALA A 11 -18.17 -18.22 -5.32
N ASN A 12 -18.15 -18.17 -3.99
CA ASN A 12 -17.86 -16.94 -3.27
C ASN A 12 -16.39 -16.61 -3.52
N ASN A 13 -16.14 -15.70 -4.46
CA ASN A 13 -14.81 -15.29 -4.91
C ASN A 13 -14.13 -14.30 -3.94
N ASN A 14 -14.60 -14.26 -2.70
CA ASN A 14 -14.11 -13.38 -1.65
C ASN A 14 -13.31 -14.16 -0.60
N ASN A 15 -12.39 -13.49 0.08
CA ASN A 15 -11.67 -14.00 1.23
C ASN A 15 -12.56 -14.05 2.49
N SER A 16 -12.02 -14.55 3.60
CA SER A 16 -12.70 -14.63 4.90
C SER A 16 -13.22 -13.27 5.41
N ASN A 17 -12.60 -12.17 4.98
CA ASN A 17 -12.97 -10.81 5.36
C ASN A 17 -14.01 -10.16 4.41
N GLY A 18 -14.44 -10.89 3.36
CA GLY A 18 -15.42 -10.40 2.38
C GLY A 18 -14.81 -9.59 1.23
N LEU A 19 -13.49 -9.42 1.18
CA LEU A 19 -12.79 -8.75 0.08
C LEU A 19 -12.54 -9.72 -1.08
N PRO A 20 -12.44 -9.26 -2.34
CA PRO A 20 -12.11 -10.12 -3.47
C PRO A 20 -10.83 -10.93 -3.24
N LYS A 21 -10.82 -12.20 -3.66
CA LYS A 21 -9.64 -13.07 -3.56
C LYS A 21 -8.44 -12.40 -4.22
N GLY A 22 -7.31 -12.33 -3.49
CA GLY A 22 -6.08 -11.70 -3.96
C GLY A 22 -5.99 -10.19 -3.75
N PHE A 23 -7.07 -9.51 -3.33
CA PHE A 23 -7.07 -8.07 -3.09
C PHE A 23 -5.94 -7.65 -2.13
N CYS A 24 -5.83 -8.29 -0.96
CA CYS A 24 -4.81 -7.91 0.02
C CYS A 24 -3.38 -8.17 -0.47
N HIS A 25 -3.14 -9.25 -1.21
CA HIS A 25 -1.82 -9.50 -1.81
C HIS A 25 -1.47 -8.43 -2.85
N ALA A 26 -2.43 -7.98 -3.65
CA ALA A 26 -2.21 -6.91 -4.61
C ALA A 26 -1.88 -5.59 -3.91
N VAL A 27 -2.64 -5.22 -2.89
CA VAL A 27 -2.41 -4.00 -2.08
C VAL A 27 -1.04 -4.03 -1.40
N GLN A 28 -0.66 -5.15 -0.79
CA GLN A 28 0.64 -5.31 -0.13
C GLN A 28 1.81 -5.19 -1.14
N ARG A 29 1.68 -5.78 -2.33
CA ARG A 29 2.69 -5.66 -3.39
C ARG A 29 2.82 -4.21 -3.86
N SER A 30 1.71 -3.53 -4.13
CA SER A 30 1.74 -2.12 -4.52
C SER A 30 2.36 -1.23 -3.44
N PHE A 31 2.10 -1.51 -2.15
CA PHE A 31 2.75 -0.78 -1.06
C PHE A 31 4.28 -0.96 -1.07
N ILE A 32 4.76 -2.18 -1.32
CA ILE A 32 6.20 -2.47 -1.48
C ILE A 32 6.77 -1.78 -2.72
N ASP A 33 6.03 -1.72 -3.82
CA ASP A 33 6.46 -1.02 -5.02
C ASP A 33 6.67 0.48 -4.75
N TYR A 34 5.73 1.13 -4.04
CA TYR A 34 5.89 2.53 -3.62
C TYR A 34 7.07 2.73 -2.67
N LYS A 35 7.24 1.84 -1.69
CA LYS A 35 8.42 1.83 -0.79
C LYS A 35 9.70 1.78 -1.60
N ASN A 36 9.84 0.80 -2.50
CA ASN A 36 11.05 0.63 -3.29
C ASN A 36 11.30 1.78 -4.26
N MET A 37 10.24 2.38 -4.82
CA MET A 37 10.35 3.56 -5.68
C MET A 37 10.89 4.77 -4.90
N ILE A 38 10.40 4.98 -3.67
CA ILE A 38 10.84 6.08 -2.80
C ILE A 38 12.28 5.86 -2.30
N LEU A 39 12.59 4.62 -1.88
CA LEU A 39 13.93 4.26 -1.39
C LEU A 39 14.97 4.16 -2.51
N GLY A 40 14.54 4.15 -3.78
CA GLY A 40 15.42 4.01 -4.93
C GLY A 40 15.96 2.60 -5.13
N THR A 41 15.27 1.60 -4.58
CA THR A 41 15.58 0.17 -4.73
C THR A 41 14.68 -0.50 -5.78
N SER A 42 13.73 0.23 -6.37
CA SER A 42 12.91 -0.25 -7.47
C SER A 42 13.76 -0.54 -8.70
N VAL A 43 13.37 -1.54 -9.49
CA VAL A 43 13.99 -1.82 -10.78
C VAL A 43 13.88 -0.58 -11.67
N ASN A 44 15.00 0.08 -11.95
CA ASN A 44 15.07 1.30 -12.75
C ASN A 44 14.98 0.98 -14.25
N ILE A 45 13.87 0.37 -14.67
CA ILE A 45 13.60 0.03 -16.08
C ILE A 45 13.22 1.23 -16.92
N TYR A 46 12.95 2.38 -16.30
CA TYR A 46 12.52 3.58 -16.99
C TYR A 46 13.34 4.80 -16.58
N GLU A 47 13.93 5.49 -17.55
CA GLU A 47 14.77 6.68 -17.33
C GLU A 47 14.08 7.77 -16.48
N TYR A 48 12.75 7.87 -16.56
CA TYR A 48 11.97 8.81 -15.76
C TYR A 48 11.90 8.46 -14.27
N ILE A 49 12.03 7.18 -13.90
CA ILE A 49 12.03 6.74 -12.49
C ILE A 49 13.31 7.22 -11.80
N GLY A 50 14.44 7.20 -12.50
CA GLY A 50 15.71 7.73 -11.98
C GLY A 50 15.62 9.21 -11.60
N LYS A 51 15.02 10.05 -12.45
CA LYS A 51 14.81 11.49 -12.16
C LYS A 51 13.86 11.70 -10.97
N LEU A 52 12.77 10.93 -10.92
CA LEU A 52 11.83 10.99 -9.80
C LEU A 52 12.50 10.65 -8.47
N GLN A 53 13.37 9.63 -8.45
CA GLN A 53 14.13 9.25 -7.26
C GLN A 53 15.06 10.37 -6.77
N GLU A 54 15.78 11.04 -7.69
CA GLU A 54 16.64 12.17 -7.35
C GLU A 54 15.84 13.34 -6.76
N ASP A 55 14.68 13.63 -7.33
CA ASP A 55 13.83 14.72 -6.86
C ASP A 55 13.21 14.40 -5.49
N ILE A 56 12.75 13.16 -5.26
CA ILE A 56 12.31 12.68 -3.94
C ILE A 56 13.42 12.87 -2.92
N LYS A 57 14.65 12.45 -3.25
CA LYS A 57 15.82 12.58 -2.35
C LYS A 57 16.09 14.05 -1.99
N LYS A 58 16.08 14.95 -2.98
CA LYS A 58 16.26 16.40 -2.75
C LYS A 58 15.20 16.97 -1.81
N ILE A 59 13.93 16.61 -2.02
CA ILE A 59 12.81 17.08 -1.17
C ILE A 59 12.98 16.60 0.27
N ILE A 60 13.30 15.32 0.47
CA ILE A 60 13.50 14.75 1.81
C ILE A 60 14.68 15.42 2.52
N GLU A 61 15.79 15.65 1.82
CA GLU A 61 16.94 16.38 2.36
C GLU A 61 16.58 17.82 2.74
N GLN A 62 15.80 18.52 1.91
CA GLN A 62 15.32 19.87 2.22
C GLN A 62 14.38 19.91 3.43
N GLU A 63 13.41 19.01 3.53
CA GLU A 63 12.48 18.95 4.68
C GLU A 63 13.23 18.68 5.99
N ARG A 64 14.23 17.81 5.97
CA ARG A 64 15.07 17.52 7.15
C ARG A 64 16.05 18.62 7.51
N THR A 65 16.46 19.48 6.57
CA THR A 65 17.30 20.65 6.92
C THR A 65 16.49 21.77 7.57
N LYS A 66 15.17 21.84 7.33
CA LYS A 66 14.25 22.78 7.99
C LYS A 66 13.91 22.36 9.41
N THR A 67 13.77 21.07 9.65
CA THR A 67 13.58 20.51 10.99
C THR A 67 14.95 20.34 11.67
N LYS A 68 15.17 20.87 12.88
CA LYS A 68 16.47 20.84 13.58
C LYS A 68 16.93 19.42 14.02
N GLU A 69 16.48 18.36 13.37
CA GLU A 69 16.91 17.00 13.65
C GLU A 69 18.34 16.79 13.14
N LYS A 70 19.22 16.37 14.05
CA LYS A 70 20.67 16.23 13.83
C LYS A 70 20.98 15.45 12.54
N ARG A 71 21.92 16.00 11.76
CA ARG A 71 22.58 15.35 10.62
C ARG A 71 23.27 14.06 11.07
N VAL A 72 22.62 12.92 10.87
CA VAL A 72 23.25 11.60 11.00
C VAL A 72 22.88 10.80 9.76
N GLY A 73 23.82 10.71 8.81
CA GLY A 73 23.71 9.86 7.63
C GLY A 73 23.76 10.60 6.30
N SER A 74 24.31 9.93 5.28
CA SER A 74 24.33 10.42 3.90
C SER A 74 23.12 9.91 3.12
N GLY A 75 22.53 10.76 2.27
CA GLY A 75 21.57 10.43 1.21
C GLY A 75 20.61 9.25 1.45
N ALA A 76 21.04 8.03 1.10
CA ALA A 76 20.23 6.82 1.18
C ALA A 76 19.81 6.44 2.62
N GLU A 77 20.69 6.67 3.61
CA GLU A 77 20.34 6.46 5.03
C GLU A 77 19.25 7.43 5.48
N ASN A 78 19.26 8.65 4.94
CA ASN A 78 18.28 9.68 5.27
C ASN A 78 16.90 9.37 4.72
N VAL A 79 16.82 8.86 3.48
CA VAL A 79 15.57 8.45 2.84
C VAL A 79 14.99 7.21 3.52
N ASN A 80 15.83 6.23 3.86
CA ASN A 80 15.42 5.06 4.65
C ASN A 80 14.86 5.43 6.01
N ALA A 81 15.54 6.32 6.74
CA ALA A 81 15.08 6.78 8.06
C ALA A 81 13.78 7.58 7.96
N TRP A 82 13.64 8.41 6.93
CA TRP A 82 12.41 9.16 6.66
C TRP A 82 11.24 8.22 6.37
N TRP A 83 11.41 7.23 5.49
CA TRP A 83 10.38 6.23 5.19
C TRP A 83 9.95 5.49 6.45
N LYS A 84 10.90 5.00 7.27
CA LYS A 84 10.60 4.33 8.54
C LYS A 84 9.75 5.20 9.49
N GLY A 85 9.94 6.53 9.46
CA GLY A 85 9.15 7.46 10.26
C GLY A 85 7.69 7.58 9.81
N ILE A 86 7.41 7.41 8.51
CA ILE A 86 6.08 7.60 7.92
C ILE A 86 5.40 6.31 7.46
N GLU A 87 6.08 5.16 7.50
CA GLU A 87 5.61 3.87 6.97
C GLU A 87 4.24 3.48 7.55
N GLY A 88 4.05 3.72 8.86
CA GLY A 88 2.77 3.49 9.54
C GLY A 88 1.64 4.41 9.08
N GLU A 89 1.95 5.68 8.79
CA GLU A 89 0.98 6.65 8.26
C GLU A 89 0.58 6.32 6.82
N MET A 90 1.56 5.91 6.01
CA MET A 90 1.32 5.43 4.64
C MET A 90 0.44 4.19 4.63
N TRP A 91 0.67 3.23 5.54
CA TRP A 91 -0.26 2.11 5.70
C TRP A 91 -1.62 2.55 6.24
N GLY A 92 -1.67 3.60 7.05
CA GLY A 92 -2.90 4.28 7.47
C GLY A 92 -3.76 4.70 6.27
N ALA A 93 -3.15 5.21 5.20
CA ALA A 93 -3.85 5.55 3.95
C ALA A 93 -4.45 4.31 3.26
N VAL A 94 -3.73 3.18 3.26
CA VAL A 94 -4.25 1.89 2.76
C VAL A 94 -5.50 1.47 3.56
N LYS A 95 -5.40 1.46 4.89
CA LYS A 95 -6.53 1.14 5.77
C LYS A 95 -7.72 2.06 5.51
N CYS A 96 -7.48 3.37 5.37
CA CYS A 96 -8.50 4.34 5.01
C CYS A 96 -9.17 4.03 3.66
N GLY A 97 -8.38 3.67 2.63
CA GLY A 97 -8.91 3.23 1.33
C GLY A 97 -9.83 2.02 1.44
N ILE A 98 -9.45 1.04 2.26
CA ILE A 98 -10.26 -0.17 2.49
C ILE A 98 -11.61 0.18 3.16
N THR A 99 -11.63 1.10 4.13
CA THR A 99 -12.89 1.53 4.77
C THR A 99 -13.89 2.14 3.78
N LYS A 100 -13.40 2.72 2.69
CA LYS A 100 -14.21 3.37 1.64
C LYS A 100 -14.75 2.39 0.60
N ILE A 101 -14.38 1.11 0.63
CA ILE A 101 -14.91 0.12 -0.31
C ILE A 101 -16.42 -0.03 -0.09
N ASN A 102 -17.19 0.31 -1.13
CA ASN A 102 -18.66 0.40 -1.07
C ASN A 102 -19.33 -0.92 -0.63
N LYS A 103 -20.34 -0.77 0.23
CA LYS A 103 -21.12 -1.83 0.90
C LYS A 103 -21.74 -2.92 -0.01
N LYS A 104 -21.77 -2.75 -1.34
CA LYS A 104 -22.40 -3.72 -2.26
C LYS A 104 -21.76 -5.13 -2.23
N GLN A 105 -20.54 -5.27 -1.71
CA GLN A 105 -19.86 -6.57 -1.58
C GLN A 105 -19.99 -7.23 -0.19
N LYS A 106 -20.16 -6.46 0.89
CA LYS A 106 -20.27 -7.02 2.25
C LYS A 106 -21.73 -7.23 2.60
N LYS A 107 -22.18 -8.49 2.64
CA LYS A 107 -23.58 -8.83 2.89
C LYS A 107 -24.13 -8.41 4.26
N ASN A 108 -23.29 -8.01 5.25
CA ASN A 108 -23.74 -7.53 6.57
C ASN A 108 -22.61 -6.84 7.39
N GLY A 109 -21.92 -5.83 6.86
CA GLY A 109 -20.99 -5.03 7.70
C GLY A 109 -20.19 -3.94 6.98
N THR A 110 -19.54 -3.07 7.75
CA THR A 110 -18.56 -2.08 7.26
C THR A 110 -17.17 -2.70 7.28
N TYR A 111 -16.29 -2.28 6.36
CA TYR A 111 -14.87 -2.58 6.47
C TYR A 111 -14.22 -1.66 7.52
N THR A 112 -13.34 -2.23 8.33
CA THR A 112 -12.62 -1.55 9.42
C THR A 112 -11.30 -0.95 8.97
N GLY A 113 -10.82 -1.35 7.79
CA GLY A 113 -9.50 -1.01 7.27
C GLY A 113 -8.45 -2.06 7.62
N ASN A 114 -8.71 -2.93 8.60
CA ASN A 114 -7.75 -3.92 9.10
C ASN A 114 -7.80 -5.25 8.31
N GLU A 115 -8.63 -5.35 7.27
CA GLU A 115 -8.88 -6.60 6.55
C GLU A 115 -7.65 -7.16 5.81
N CYS A 116 -6.65 -6.33 5.54
CA CYS A 116 -5.38 -6.74 4.95
C CYS A 116 -4.22 -6.75 5.97
N GLY A 117 -4.54 -6.64 7.27
CA GLY A 117 -3.57 -6.75 8.35
C GLY A 117 -2.62 -5.55 8.48
N ILE A 118 -1.42 -5.84 8.97
CA ILE A 118 -0.32 -4.87 9.07
C ILE A 118 0.42 -4.76 7.74
N PHE A 119 1.15 -3.66 7.55
CA PHE A 119 1.97 -3.47 6.35
C PHE A 119 3.02 -4.59 6.25
N PRO A 120 3.34 -5.02 5.02
CA PRO A 120 4.38 -6.01 4.80
C PRO A 120 5.75 -5.42 5.17
N GLN A 121 6.63 -6.26 5.75
CA GLN A 121 8.01 -5.89 6.08
C GLN A 121 8.87 -5.76 4.83
#